data_AF-A0A9D8MK99-F1
#
_entry.id   AF-A0A9D8MK99-F1
#
_cell.length_a   1.000
_cell.length_b   1.000
_cell.length_c   1.000
_cell.angle_alpha   90.00
_cell.angle_beta   90.00
_cell.angle_gamma   90.00
#
_symmetry.space_group_name_H-M   'P 1'
#
loop_
_entity.id
_entity.type
_entity.pdbx_description
1 polymer ?
#
loop_
_entity_poly.entity_id
_entity_poly.type
_entity_poly.pdbx_seq_one_letter_code
_entity_poly.pdbx_strand_id
1 'polypeptide(L)'
;ELRYLQTDLGTQSLYDVLQRGREAGGRYNQQERALLVKTIRELPNIQMRGARGLDWSCCYPQPEFDQDSVLFDLNYFKYCFLKATGLDFHELKLEANFRMLAKDLTAETCDAFLYRDFQARNVMIAPDSSVSFIDYQGGRKGPYYYDLASFLWQASAKYPDKLRRDLIAEYYDSLKNYTEVPSERHFTERLNLFVLFRILQVLGAYGFRGYFERKRHFIDSIPPAMDNLRGLLQNTTAIDAYPYLKEVLKGLCELPQFAPREVKVTKRADGYKTAESNVYTPHPQDGPATFSKYDGTGPLVVRVFSFSYRKGIPEDESGNGGGYVFDCRSTHNPGRYEPYKQLTGLDEPVIRFLEDDGEITTFLQSVYRLADAHVERYLQRGFTSLMFSFGCTGGQHRSVYSAQHLAEHIHEKYGIEVRICHREQNINQLLRPMQYVEKKR
;
A
#
# COMPACT_ATOMS: atom_id res chain seq x y z
N GLU A 1 7.95 39.25 -36.56
CA GLU A 1 7.70 38.79 -35.17
C GLU A 1 7.87 37.29 -35.15
N LEU A 2 8.72 36.74 -34.26
CA LEU A 2 8.92 35.29 -34.17
C LEU A 2 7.71 34.69 -33.43
N ARG A 3 7.05 33.69 -34.02
CA ARG A 3 5.87 33.04 -33.44
C ARG A 3 6.14 31.55 -33.31
N TYR A 4 5.82 30.99 -32.16
CA TYR A 4 5.87 29.56 -31.91
C TYR A 4 4.46 29.00 -32.00
N LEU A 5 4.27 27.96 -32.81
CA LEU A 5 3.07 27.12 -32.77
C LEU A 5 3.41 25.89 -31.95
N GLN A 6 2.64 25.63 -30.89
CA GLN A 6 2.86 24.52 -29.98
C GLN A 6 1.59 23.67 -29.90
N THR A 7 1.80 22.37 -29.70
CA THR A 7 0.70 21.42 -29.47
C THR A 7 0.13 21.65 -28.07
N ASP A 8 -1.20 21.72 -27.96
CA ASP A 8 -1.89 21.67 -26.68
C ASP A 8 -1.88 20.24 -26.14
N LEU A 9 -1.23 20.04 -24.99
CA LEU A 9 -1.08 18.74 -24.33
C LEU A 9 -2.18 18.47 -23.29
N GLY A 10 -3.21 19.33 -23.23
CA GLY A 10 -4.32 19.24 -22.30
C GLY A 10 -4.02 19.90 -20.94
N THR A 11 -4.90 19.66 -19.97
CA THR A 11 -4.89 20.37 -18.67
C THR A 11 -4.51 19.49 -17.49
N GLN A 12 -4.40 18.17 -17.69
CA GLN A 12 -4.16 17.23 -16.60
C GLN A 12 -2.66 16.93 -16.46
N SER A 13 -2.06 17.38 -15.36
CA SER A 13 -0.68 17.02 -15.03
C SER A 13 -0.64 15.70 -14.24
N LEU A 14 0.52 15.03 -14.24
CA LEU A 14 0.77 13.88 -13.39
C LEU A 14 0.63 14.27 -11.91
N TYR A 15 0.98 15.50 -11.54
CA TYR A 15 0.72 16.02 -10.21
C TYR A 15 -0.78 15.93 -9.87
N ASP A 16 -1.68 16.34 -10.75
CA ASP A 16 -3.12 16.27 -10.48
C ASP A 16 -3.59 14.82 -10.33
N VAL A 17 -3.13 13.93 -11.22
CA VAL A 17 -3.50 12.51 -11.20
C VAL A 17 -3.04 11.81 -9.91
N LEU A 18 -1.87 12.18 -9.39
CA LEU A 18 -1.26 11.59 -8.20
C LEU A 18 -1.77 12.20 -6.87
N GLN A 19 -2.77 13.08 -6.90
CA GLN A 19 -3.24 13.79 -5.70
C GLN A 19 -3.68 12.83 -4.58
N ARG A 20 -4.41 11.77 -4.91
CA ARG A 20 -4.94 10.82 -3.93
C ARG A 20 -3.82 10.09 -3.19
N GLY A 21 -2.83 9.57 -3.91
CA GLY A 21 -1.66 8.93 -3.30
C GLY A 21 -0.87 9.86 -2.38
N ARG A 22 -0.69 11.13 -2.76
CA ARG A 22 -0.03 12.16 -1.92
C ARG A 22 -0.81 12.47 -0.65
N GLU A 23 -2.11 12.70 -0.76
CA GLU A 23 -3.01 12.98 0.36
C GLU A 23 -3.13 11.77 1.30
N ALA A 24 -3.06 10.55 0.74
CA ALA A 24 -3.03 9.30 1.50
C ALA A 24 -1.66 8.99 2.16
N GLY A 25 -0.74 9.97 2.22
CA GLY A 25 0.55 9.83 2.88
C GLY A 25 1.58 9.01 2.10
N GLY A 26 1.57 9.11 0.77
CA GLY A 26 2.50 8.37 -0.09
C GLY A 26 2.01 6.97 -0.48
N ARG A 27 0.74 6.67 -0.20
CA ARG A 27 0.15 5.36 -0.49
C ARG A 27 -0.53 5.34 -1.85
N TYR A 28 0.30 5.28 -2.89
CA TYR A 28 -0.12 5.24 -4.29
C TYR A 28 -0.79 3.91 -4.66
N ASN A 29 -1.91 4.00 -5.38
CA ASN A 29 -2.64 2.86 -5.94
C ASN A 29 -1.94 2.30 -7.20
N GLN A 30 -2.47 1.20 -7.76
CA GLN A 30 -1.84 0.51 -8.88
C GLN A 30 -1.78 1.36 -10.16
N GLN A 31 -2.83 2.15 -10.47
CA GLN A 31 -2.86 3.02 -11.64
C GLN A 31 -1.87 4.18 -11.51
N GLU A 32 -1.83 4.81 -10.33
CA GLU A 32 -0.86 5.87 -10.02
C GLU A 32 0.58 5.37 -10.14
N ARG A 33 0.87 4.17 -9.59
CA ARG A 33 2.18 3.54 -9.71
C ARG A 33 2.54 3.23 -11.17
N ALA A 34 1.58 2.74 -11.98
CA ALA A 34 1.82 2.48 -13.40
C ALA A 34 2.19 3.76 -14.18
N LEU A 35 1.54 4.88 -13.87
CA LEU A 35 1.89 6.18 -14.48
C LEU A 35 3.25 6.70 -14.03
N LEU A 36 3.62 6.50 -12.76
CA LEU A 36 4.97 6.82 -12.27
C LEU A 36 6.05 6.02 -12.99
N VAL A 37 5.83 4.71 -13.15
CA VAL A 37 6.73 3.83 -13.91
C VAL A 37 6.83 4.30 -15.36
N LYS A 38 5.71 4.57 -16.03
CA LYS A 38 5.70 5.07 -17.41
C LYS A 38 6.48 6.38 -17.56
N THR A 39 6.26 7.32 -16.64
CA THR A 39 6.94 8.62 -16.61
C THR A 39 8.45 8.46 -16.47
N ILE A 40 8.88 7.63 -15.52
CA ILE A 40 10.29 7.39 -15.24
C ILE A 40 10.99 6.65 -16.39
N ARG A 41 10.30 5.71 -17.04
CA ARG A 41 10.84 4.97 -18.19
C ARG A 41 10.99 5.87 -19.43
N GLU A 42 10.21 6.92 -19.57
CA GLU A 42 10.34 7.91 -20.65
C GLU A 42 11.43 8.97 -20.38
N LEU A 43 11.89 9.14 -19.15
CA LEU A 43 12.92 10.14 -18.82
C LEU A 43 14.24 9.93 -19.61
N PRO A 44 14.80 8.70 -19.74
CA PRO A 44 15.98 8.48 -20.58
C PRO A 44 15.78 8.85 -22.06
N ASN A 45 14.55 8.78 -22.58
CA ASN A 45 14.25 9.13 -23.97
C ASN A 45 14.54 10.61 -24.22
N ILE A 46 14.00 11.50 -23.38
CA ILE A 46 14.27 12.95 -23.51
C ILE A 46 15.73 13.28 -23.17
N GLN A 47 16.31 12.63 -22.18
CA GLN A 47 17.70 12.89 -21.78
C GLN A 47 18.71 12.48 -22.86
N MET A 48 18.54 11.31 -23.47
CA MET A 48 19.54 10.73 -24.36
C MET A 48 19.23 10.97 -25.83
N ARG A 49 17.97 10.80 -26.28
CA ARG A 49 17.60 11.12 -27.67
C ARG A 49 17.43 12.62 -27.88
N GLY A 50 16.87 13.33 -26.90
CA GLY A 50 16.69 14.79 -26.97
C GLY A 50 18.01 15.58 -27.02
N ALA A 51 19.11 15.00 -26.51
CA ALA A 51 20.44 15.59 -26.61
C ALA A 51 21.07 15.48 -28.02
N ARG A 52 20.59 14.58 -28.89
CA ARG A 52 21.24 14.29 -30.17
C ARG A 52 21.11 15.48 -31.11
N GLY A 53 22.25 16.02 -31.53
CA GLY A 53 22.30 17.15 -32.46
C GLY A 53 21.84 18.48 -31.86
N LEU A 54 21.66 18.55 -30.53
CA LEU A 54 21.32 19.80 -29.87
C LEU A 54 22.55 20.72 -29.81
N ASP A 55 22.38 21.98 -30.20
CA ASP A 55 23.40 23.00 -30.06
C ASP A 55 23.37 23.61 -28.66
N TRP A 56 24.28 23.14 -27.80
CA TRP A 56 24.38 23.59 -26.40
C TRP A 56 24.70 25.08 -26.26
N SER A 57 25.28 25.73 -27.28
CA SER A 57 25.57 27.17 -27.23
C SER A 57 24.30 28.04 -27.18
N CYS A 58 23.16 27.48 -27.59
CA CYS A 58 21.86 28.13 -27.51
C CYS A 58 21.15 27.94 -26.16
N CYS A 59 21.69 27.12 -25.25
CA CYS A 59 21.09 26.90 -23.94
C CYS A 59 21.30 28.12 -23.02
N TYR A 60 20.24 28.51 -22.29
CA TYR A 60 20.24 29.67 -21.39
C TYR A 60 19.85 29.25 -19.96
N PRO A 61 20.47 29.83 -18.91
CA PRO A 61 21.51 30.86 -18.93
C PRO A 61 22.94 30.34 -19.15
N GLN A 62 23.13 29.02 -19.08
CA GLN A 62 24.44 28.36 -19.16
C GLN A 62 24.32 27.15 -20.11
N PRO A 63 25.34 26.87 -20.93
CA PRO A 63 25.32 25.78 -21.89
C PRO A 63 25.39 24.39 -21.22
N GLU A 64 25.99 24.31 -20.04
CA GLU A 64 26.23 23.06 -19.34
C GLU A 64 26.09 23.17 -17.81
N PHE A 65 26.10 22.01 -17.17
CA PHE A 65 26.16 21.85 -15.73
C PHE A 65 27.63 21.81 -15.28
N ASP A 66 28.07 22.86 -14.60
CA ASP A 66 29.47 23.11 -14.23
C ASP A 66 29.65 23.30 -12.72
N GLN A 67 30.90 23.44 -12.28
CA GLN A 67 31.21 23.63 -10.85
C GLN A 67 30.67 24.95 -10.30
N ASP A 68 30.66 26.01 -11.12
CA ASP A 68 30.22 27.33 -10.69
C ASP A 68 28.72 27.36 -10.39
N SER A 69 27.90 26.73 -11.25
CA SER A 69 26.46 26.60 -11.00
C SER A 69 26.16 25.74 -9.78
N VAL A 70 26.93 24.67 -9.52
CA VAL A 70 26.80 23.88 -8.29
C VAL A 70 27.16 24.71 -7.06
N LEU A 71 28.29 25.42 -7.09
CA LEU A 71 28.74 26.27 -5.98
C LEU A 71 27.77 27.41 -5.72
N PHE A 72 27.14 27.97 -6.75
CA PHE A 72 26.08 28.96 -6.59
C PHE A 72 24.91 28.40 -5.78
N ASP A 73 24.40 27.22 -6.17
CA ASP A 73 23.27 26.56 -5.47
C ASP A 73 23.65 26.18 -4.02
N LEU A 74 24.87 25.70 -3.79
CA LEU A 74 25.37 25.36 -2.44
C LEU A 74 25.57 26.61 -1.56
N ASN A 75 26.08 27.70 -2.13
CA ASN A 75 26.18 28.98 -1.42
C ASN A 75 24.79 29.56 -1.12
N TYR A 76 23.84 29.38 -2.04
CA TYR A 76 22.46 29.78 -1.82
C TYR A 76 21.84 29.03 -0.62
N PHE A 77 22.09 27.72 -0.48
CA PHE A 77 21.77 26.96 0.73
C PHE A 77 22.42 27.54 1.99
N LYS A 78 23.74 27.79 1.95
CA LYS A 78 24.49 28.32 3.09
C LYS A 78 23.92 29.65 3.60
N TYR A 79 23.70 30.60 2.69
CA TYR A 79 23.29 31.96 3.07
C TYR A 79 21.78 32.08 3.33
N CYS A 80 20.95 31.41 2.54
CA CYS A 80 19.49 31.60 2.62
C CYS A 80 18.80 30.63 3.57
N PHE A 81 19.43 29.51 3.91
CA PHE A 81 18.84 28.52 4.81
C PHE A 81 19.71 28.32 6.05
N LEU A 82 20.93 27.81 5.87
CA LEU A 82 21.78 27.37 7.00
C LEU A 82 22.09 28.50 7.99
N LYS A 83 22.52 29.68 7.52
CA LYS A 83 22.77 30.83 8.40
C LYS A 83 21.51 31.29 9.14
N ALA A 84 20.34 31.18 8.53
CA ALA A 84 19.08 31.57 9.14
C ALA A 84 18.65 30.65 10.29
N THR A 85 19.20 29.43 10.38
CA THR A 85 18.85 28.49 11.46
C THR A 85 19.58 28.78 12.78
N GLY A 86 20.61 29.65 12.75
CA GLY A 86 21.44 29.97 13.91
C GLY A 86 22.42 28.85 14.32
N LEU A 87 22.61 27.82 13.48
CA LEU A 87 23.62 26.80 13.72
C LEU A 87 25.02 27.42 13.54
N ASP A 88 25.91 27.22 14.51
CA ASP A 88 27.30 27.66 14.39
C ASP A 88 28.10 26.69 13.51
N PHE A 89 28.86 27.23 12.57
CA PHE A 89 29.72 26.45 11.68
C PHE A 89 30.87 27.29 11.12
N HIS A 90 31.97 26.61 10.81
CA HIS A 90 33.18 27.17 10.24
C HIS A 90 33.06 27.30 8.71
N GLU A 91 32.80 28.51 8.23
CA GLU A 91 32.51 28.79 6.82
C GLU A 91 33.59 28.25 5.85
N LEU A 92 34.88 28.44 6.15
CA LEU A 92 35.95 27.99 5.25
C LEU A 92 36.01 26.46 5.09
N LYS A 93 35.74 25.70 6.15
CA LYS A 93 35.72 24.22 6.10
C LYS A 93 34.51 23.73 5.30
N LEU A 94 33.36 24.40 5.46
CA LEU A 94 32.16 24.10 4.69
C LEU A 94 32.37 24.41 3.20
N GLU A 95 32.96 25.56 2.88
CA GLU A 95 33.27 25.95 1.51
C GLU A 95 34.24 24.98 0.83
N ALA A 96 35.23 24.48 1.58
CA ALA A 96 36.13 23.44 1.07
C ALA A 96 35.36 22.16 0.70
N ASN A 97 34.41 21.74 1.53
CA ASN A 97 33.57 20.57 1.26
C ASN A 97 32.60 20.81 0.09
N PHE A 98 32.07 22.04 -0.07
CA PHE A 98 31.28 22.41 -1.24
C PHE A 98 32.06 22.30 -2.54
N ARG A 99 33.33 22.74 -2.56
CA ARG A 99 34.21 22.59 -3.73
C ARG A 99 34.50 21.13 -4.04
N MET A 100 34.71 20.30 -3.03
CA MET A 100 34.87 18.85 -3.21
C MET A 100 33.62 18.24 -3.84
N LEU A 101 32.43 18.53 -3.30
CA LEU A 101 31.16 18.02 -3.84
C LEU A 101 30.91 18.53 -5.28
N ALA A 102 31.19 19.79 -5.57
CA ALA A 102 31.04 20.36 -6.91
C ALA A 102 31.95 19.67 -7.93
N LYS A 103 33.21 19.42 -7.55
CA LYS A 103 34.16 18.66 -8.37
C LYS A 103 33.64 17.24 -8.64
N ASP A 104 33.15 16.54 -7.62
CA ASP A 104 32.69 15.16 -7.78
C ASP A 104 31.41 15.08 -8.61
N LEU A 105 30.45 16.00 -8.44
CA LEU A 105 29.23 16.06 -9.25
C LEU A 105 29.51 16.27 -10.74
N THR A 106 30.59 16.99 -11.06
CA THR A 106 31.01 17.33 -12.44
C THR A 106 32.14 16.46 -12.99
N ALA A 107 32.56 15.42 -12.26
CA ALA A 107 33.70 14.59 -12.64
C ALA A 107 33.44 13.69 -13.88
N GLU A 108 32.19 13.33 -14.12
CA GLU A 108 31.80 12.50 -15.27
C GLU A 108 31.23 13.38 -16.38
N THR A 109 31.79 13.26 -17.58
CA THR A 109 31.22 13.89 -18.77
C THR A 109 30.06 13.05 -19.28
N CYS A 110 28.92 13.70 -19.52
CA CYS A 110 27.73 13.05 -20.04
C CYS A 110 27.09 13.94 -21.10
N ASP A 111 26.91 13.38 -22.30
CA ASP A 111 26.19 14.04 -23.41
C ASP A 111 24.68 13.81 -23.30
N ALA A 112 24.13 14.09 -22.11
CA ALA A 112 22.70 14.02 -21.83
C ALA A 112 22.09 15.42 -21.69
N PHE A 113 20.82 15.52 -22.05
CA PHE A 113 19.99 16.70 -21.85
C PHE A 113 19.48 16.68 -20.41
N LEU A 114 20.01 17.59 -19.60
CA LEU A 114 19.57 17.85 -18.23
C LEU A 114 18.30 18.71 -18.27
N TYR A 115 17.16 18.14 -17.87
CA TYR A 115 15.86 18.80 -17.86
C TYR A 115 15.77 19.93 -16.83
N ARG A 116 16.38 19.70 -15.66
CA ARG A 116 16.36 20.53 -14.44
C ARG A 116 15.05 20.58 -13.66
N ASP A 117 13.94 20.98 -14.26
CA ASP A 117 12.64 21.04 -13.55
C ASP A 117 11.78 19.79 -13.81
N PHE A 118 12.42 18.61 -13.83
CA PHE A 118 11.71 17.35 -14.01
C PHE A 118 10.91 17.00 -12.75
N GLN A 119 9.62 17.34 -12.78
CA GLN A 119 8.71 17.28 -11.64
C GLN A 119 7.31 16.88 -12.10
N ALA A 120 6.52 16.22 -11.25
CA ALA A 120 5.19 15.71 -11.65
C ALA A 120 4.24 16.77 -12.24
N ARG A 121 4.37 18.06 -11.88
CA ARG A 121 3.55 19.14 -12.47
C ARG A 121 3.89 19.46 -13.93
N ASN A 122 5.11 19.10 -14.35
CA ASN A 122 5.65 19.36 -15.69
C ASN A 122 5.54 18.12 -16.59
N VAL A 123 4.80 17.10 -16.14
CA VAL A 123 4.47 15.89 -16.90
C VAL A 123 2.98 15.94 -17.18
N MET A 124 2.61 15.99 -18.46
CA MET A 124 1.22 16.03 -18.93
C MET A 124 0.74 14.62 -19.24
N ILE A 125 -0.49 14.30 -18.81
CA ILE A 125 -1.11 13.00 -19.01
C ILE A 125 -2.26 13.15 -20.01
N ALA A 126 -2.12 12.50 -21.16
CA ALA A 126 -3.18 12.47 -22.16
C ALA A 126 -4.27 11.43 -21.79
N PRO A 127 -5.47 11.49 -22.40
CA PRO A 127 -6.56 10.56 -22.13
C PRO A 127 -6.22 9.07 -22.37
N ASP A 128 -5.28 8.79 -23.27
CA ASP A 128 -4.74 7.45 -23.55
C ASP A 128 -3.62 7.02 -22.57
N SER A 129 -3.43 7.81 -21.49
CA SER A 129 -2.36 7.66 -20.51
C SER A 129 -0.95 7.84 -21.08
N SER A 130 -0.77 8.41 -22.28
CA SER A 130 0.54 8.83 -22.76
C SER A 130 1.09 9.99 -21.93
N VAL A 131 2.42 10.01 -21.77
CA VAL A 131 3.12 11.00 -20.95
C VAL A 131 3.85 11.95 -21.89
N SER A 132 3.72 13.25 -21.65
CA SER A 132 4.43 14.29 -22.38
C SER A 132 5.08 15.26 -21.39
N PHE A 133 6.13 15.93 -21.81
CA PHE A 133 6.94 16.78 -20.95
C PHE A 133 6.84 18.24 -21.38
N ILE A 134 6.81 19.18 -20.43
CA ILE A 134 6.76 20.64 -20.64
C ILE A 134 7.70 21.39 -19.69
N ASP A 135 7.98 22.66 -19.93
CA ASP A 135 8.83 23.47 -19.03
C ASP A 135 10.32 23.03 -19.01
N TYR A 136 10.83 22.53 -20.15
CA TYR A 136 12.22 22.10 -20.35
C TYR A 136 13.14 23.14 -21.02
N GLN A 137 12.65 24.36 -21.28
CA GLN A 137 13.42 25.43 -21.96
C GLN A 137 14.67 25.89 -21.21
N GLY A 138 14.76 25.64 -19.90
CA GLY A 138 15.96 25.90 -19.09
C GLY A 138 16.96 24.74 -19.08
N GLY A 139 16.68 23.70 -19.86
CA GLY A 139 17.52 22.50 -19.98
C GLY A 139 18.83 22.78 -20.69
N ARG A 140 19.83 21.95 -20.39
CA ARG A 140 21.23 22.16 -20.79
C ARG A 140 22.00 20.86 -20.81
N LYS A 141 23.28 20.88 -21.18
CA LYS A 141 24.12 19.69 -21.09
C LYS A 141 24.37 19.31 -19.63
N GLY A 142 24.18 18.06 -19.25
CA GLY A 142 24.47 17.67 -17.87
C GLY A 142 24.13 16.23 -17.49
N PRO A 143 24.37 15.88 -16.22
CA PRO A 143 24.21 14.51 -15.72
C PRO A 143 22.74 14.13 -15.56
N TYR A 144 22.35 12.99 -16.14
CA TYR A 144 20.98 12.48 -16.10
C TYR A 144 20.47 12.12 -14.68
N TYR A 145 21.38 11.89 -13.72
CA TYR A 145 21.06 11.63 -12.32
C TYR A 145 20.27 12.75 -11.65
N TYR A 146 20.51 14.00 -12.07
CA TYR A 146 19.90 15.18 -11.45
C TYR A 146 18.38 15.16 -11.60
N ASP A 147 17.86 14.84 -12.79
CA ASP A 147 16.42 14.83 -13.04
C ASP A 147 15.73 13.68 -12.28
N LEU A 148 16.38 12.52 -12.22
CA LEU A 148 15.89 11.38 -11.44
C LEU A 148 15.82 11.72 -9.94
N ALA A 149 16.88 12.32 -9.39
CA ALA A 149 16.91 12.79 -8.01
C ALA A 149 15.82 13.85 -7.75
N SER A 150 15.67 14.80 -8.69
CA SER A 150 14.68 15.87 -8.61
C SER A 150 13.25 15.34 -8.52
N PHE A 151 12.94 14.28 -9.26
CA PHE A 151 11.60 13.69 -9.28
C PHE A 151 11.34 12.78 -8.07
N LEU A 152 12.29 11.94 -7.68
CA LEU A 152 12.06 10.94 -6.62
C LEU A 152 12.15 11.49 -5.19
N TRP A 153 12.86 12.60 -4.99
CA TRP A 153 13.00 13.26 -3.68
C TRP A 153 12.16 14.54 -3.55
N GLN A 154 11.12 14.70 -4.36
CA GLN A 154 10.14 15.78 -4.16
C GLN A 154 9.46 15.63 -2.79
N ALA A 155 9.68 16.60 -1.90
CA ALA A 155 9.13 16.58 -0.54
C ALA A 155 7.59 16.49 -0.52
N SER A 156 6.92 17.15 -1.48
CA SER A 156 5.46 17.10 -1.62
C SER A 156 4.93 15.74 -2.06
N ALA A 157 5.73 14.94 -2.77
CA ALA A 157 5.31 13.67 -3.33
C ALA A 157 5.24 12.54 -2.29
N LYS A 158 5.99 12.62 -1.18
CA LYS A 158 5.95 11.60 -0.11
C LYS A 158 6.15 10.16 -0.63
N TYR A 159 6.96 9.95 -1.68
CA TYR A 159 7.21 8.61 -2.21
C TYR A 159 7.90 7.74 -1.14
N PRO A 160 7.35 6.56 -0.78
CA PRO A 160 7.99 5.64 0.16
C PRO A 160 9.31 5.08 -0.40
N ASP A 161 10.23 4.69 0.48
CA ASP A 161 11.56 4.20 0.05
C ASP A 161 11.50 2.95 -0.82
N LYS A 162 10.50 2.07 -0.62
CA LYS A 162 10.26 0.95 -1.54
C LYS A 162 9.93 1.44 -2.95
N LEU A 163 8.98 2.38 -3.07
CA LEU A 163 8.58 2.94 -4.36
C LEU A 163 9.74 3.68 -5.04
N ARG A 164 10.57 4.40 -4.28
CA ARG A 164 11.79 5.05 -4.83
C ARG A 164 12.73 4.01 -5.43
N ARG A 165 13.01 2.92 -4.72
CA ARG A 165 13.87 1.83 -5.22
C ARG A 165 13.30 1.18 -6.47
N ASP A 166 12.00 0.88 -6.48
CA ASP A 166 11.32 0.30 -7.63
C ASP A 166 11.43 1.23 -8.86
N LEU A 167 11.20 2.54 -8.68
CA LEU A 167 11.32 3.51 -9.78
C LEU A 167 12.78 3.72 -10.23
N ILE A 168 13.76 3.66 -9.34
CA ILE A 168 15.18 3.70 -9.72
C ILE A 168 15.53 2.50 -10.60
N ALA A 169 15.06 1.30 -10.26
CA ALA A 169 15.27 0.10 -11.07
C ALA A 169 14.65 0.25 -12.46
N GLU A 170 13.41 0.74 -12.54
CA GLU A 170 12.72 0.99 -13.82
C GLU A 170 13.44 2.03 -14.68
N TYR A 171 13.97 3.11 -14.07
CA TYR A 171 14.79 4.08 -14.75
C TYR A 171 16.08 3.45 -15.30
N TYR A 172 16.80 2.73 -14.44
CA TYR A 172 18.08 2.11 -14.75
C TYR A 172 17.94 1.11 -15.90
N ASP A 173 16.90 0.29 -15.88
CA ASP A 173 16.60 -0.65 -16.97
C ASP A 173 16.19 0.05 -18.25
N SER A 174 15.45 1.15 -18.18
CA SER A 174 15.13 1.94 -19.37
C SER A 174 16.38 2.60 -19.98
N LEU A 175 17.27 3.14 -19.15
CA LEU A 175 18.48 3.83 -19.58
C LEU A 175 19.43 2.94 -20.40
N LYS A 176 19.50 1.64 -20.08
CA LYS A 176 20.28 0.63 -20.84
C LYS A 176 19.95 0.57 -22.33
N ASN A 177 18.75 1.00 -22.72
CA ASN A 177 18.35 1.03 -24.14
C ASN A 177 18.96 2.20 -24.92
N TYR A 178 19.62 3.14 -24.24
CA TYR A 178 20.10 4.38 -24.85
C TYR A 178 21.61 4.58 -24.72
N THR A 179 22.25 4.03 -23.69
CA THR A 179 23.68 4.14 -23.42
C THR A 179 24.18 2.95 -22.62
N GLU A 180 25.50 2.73 -22.63
CA GLU A 180 26.16 1.91 -21.63
C GLU A 180 25.96 2.54 -20.24
N VAL A 181 25.59 1.71 -19.26
CA VAL A 181 25.23 2.15 -17.90
C VAL A 181 26.25 1.55 -16.93
N PRO A 182 26.77 2.32 -15.97
CA PRO A 182 27.68 1.79 -14.96
C PRO A 182 26.99 0.76 -14.06
N SER A 183 27.78 0.01 -13.28
CA SER A 183 27.22 -0.94 -12.31
C SER A 183 26.18 -0.30 -11.38
N GLU A 184 25.18 -1.07 -10.95
CA GLU A 184 24.11 -0.58 -10.06
C GLU A 184 24.65 0.08 -8.79
N ARG A 185 25.75 -0.45 -8.24
CA ARG A 185 26.43 0.13 -7.08
C ARG A 185 26.94 1.54 -7.39
N HIS A 186 27.71 1.69 -8.48
CA HIS A 186 28.25 2.99 -8.89
C HIS A 186 27.13 3.97 -9.23
N PHE A 187 26.10 3.52 -9.95
CA PHE A 187 24.93 4.33 -10.28
C PHE A 187 24.25 4.86 -9.01
N THR A 188 24.05 4.00 -8.01
CA THR A 188 23.43 4.36 -6.73
C THR A 188 24.30 5.33 -5.92
N GLU A 189 25.60 5.09 -5.84
CA GLU A 189 26.56 5.98 -5.16
C GLU A 189 26.55 7.38 -5.80
N ARG A 190 26.56 7.45 -7.14
CA ARG A 190 26.45 8.72 -7.89
C ARG A 190 25.11 9.39 -7.68
N LEU A 191 24.00 8.67 -7.81
CA LEU A 191 22.66 9.21 -7.59
C LEU A 191 22.52 9.83 -6.20
N ASN A 192 23.07 9.21 -5.17
CA ASN A 192 23.03 9.73 -3.80
C ASN A 192 23.72 11.10 -3.65
N LEU A 193 24.79 11.38 -4.41
CA LEU A 193 25.41 12.71 -4.44
C LEU A 193 24.46 13.75 -5.05
N PHE A 194 23.75 13.40 -6.12
CA PHE A 194 22.74 14.28 -6.72
C PHE A 194 21.54 14.47 -5.81
N VAL A 195 21.09 13.44 -5.10
CA VAL A 195 20.04 13.56 -4.07
C VAL A 195 20.46 14.53 -2.97
N LEU A 196 21.69 14.40 -2.45
CA LEU A 196 22.24 15.34 -1.47
C LEU A 196 22.19 16.78 -2.02
N PHE A 197 22.77 16.98 -3.20
CA PHE A 197 22.82 18.30 -3.84
C PHE A 197 21.42 18.90 -4.03
N ARG A 198 20.44 18.12 -4.50
CA ARG A 198 19.06 18.56 -4.70
C ARG A 198 18.38 18.93 -3.39
N ILE A 199 18.58 18.16 -2.32
CA ILE A 199 18.04 18.48 -1.00
C ILE A 199 18.59 19.83 -0.52
N LEU A 200 19.91 20.06 -0.63
CA LEU A 200 20.52 21.34 -0.24
C LEU A 200 19.98 22.50 -1.08
N GLN A 201 19.86 22.32 -2.40
CA GLN A 201 19.31 23.34 -3.29
C GLN A 201 17.85 23.69 -2.94
N VAL A 202 17.02 22.68 -2.65
CA VAL A 202 15.62 22.88 -2.23
C VAL A 202 15.55 23.60 -0.89
N LEU A 203 16.37 23.21 0.10
CA LEU A 203 16.44 23.90 1.38
C LEU A 203 16.86 25.37 1.21
N GLY A 204 17.84 25.66 0.35
CA GLY A 204 18.22 27.04 0.00
C GLY A 204 17.05 27.85 -0.55
N ALA A 205 16.31 27.30 -1.51
CA ALA A 205 15.12 27.94 -2.09
C ALA A 205 14.00 28.16 -1.06
N TYR A 206 13.75 27.17 -0.20
CA TYR A 206 12.75 27.29 0.86
C TYR A 206 13.19 28.28 1.95
N GLY A 207 14.47 28.34 2.27
CA GLY A 207 15.04 29.31 3.19
C GLY A 207 14.85 30.74 2.67
N PHE A 208 15.22 31.01 1.41
CA PHE A 208 15.02 32.31 0.81
C PHE A 208 13.53 32.71 0.77
N ARG A 209 12.69 31.89 0.13
CA ARG A 209 11.27 32.23 -0.04
C ARG A 209 10.48 32.19 1.27
N GLY A 210 10.84 31.29 2.18
CA GLY A 210 10.21 31.14 3.48
C GLY A 210 10.66 32.21 4.46
N TYR A 211 11.94 32.28 4.78
CA TYR A 211 12.48 33.16 5.82
C TYR A 211 12.60 34.62 5.36
N PHE A 212 13.06 34.86 4.12
CA PHE A 212 13.28 36.22 3.62
C PHE A 212 12.03 36.81 2.95
N GLU A 213 11.38 36.07 2.04
CA GLU A 213 10.15 36.57 1.38
C GLU A 213 8.86 36.31 2.21
N ARG A 214 8.97 35.66 3.38
CA ARG A 214 7.86 35.40 4.31
C ARG A 214 6.69 34.60 3.71
N LYS A 215 6.95 33.74 2.73
CA LYS A 215 5.93 32.89 2.10
C LYS A 215 5.72 31.59 2.88
N ARG A 216 4.58 31.51 3.60
CA ARG A 216 4.25 30.41 4.53
C ARG A 216 4.33 29.00 3.94
N HIS A 217 3.84 28.80 2.71
CA HIS A 217 3.85 27.49 2.05
C HIS A 217 5.25 26.91 1.83
N PHE A 218 6.29 27.76 1.72
CA PHE A 218 7.68 27.29 1.67
C PHE A 218 8.17 26.85 3.04
N ILE A 219 7.78 27.54 4.11
CA ILE A 219 8.09 27.15 5.50
C ILE A 219 7.46 25.79 5.81
N ASP A 220 6.22 25.57 5.42
CA ASP A 220 5.50 24.31 5.61
C ASP A 220 6.16 23.13 4.85
N SER A 221 6.97 23.43 3.83
CA SER A 221 7.70 22.44 3.02
C SER A 221 9.10 22.11 3.56
N ILE A 222 9.60 22.83 4.57
CA ILE A 222 10.91 22.58 5.18
C ILE A 222 10.93 21.25 5.96
N PRO A 223 9.96 20.93 6.85
CA PRO A 223 9.98 19.67 7.60
C PRO A 223 10.12 18.41 6.72
N PRO A 224 9.32 18.20 5.64
CA PRO A 224 9.50 17.01 4.80
C PRO A 224 10.83 17.01 4.02
N ALA A 225 11.41 18.17 3.71
CA ALA A 225 12.76 18.23 3.13
C ALA A 225 13.85 17.84 4.15
N MET A 226 13.68 18.20 5.42
CA MET A 226 14.54 17.77 6.53
C MET A 226 14.43 16.27 6.80
N ASP A 227 13.24 15.68 6.65
CA ASP A 227 13.04 14.23 6.77
C ASP A 227 13.77 13.48 5.63
N ASN A 228 13.71 14.00 4.40
CA ASN A 228 14.51 13.48 3.29
C ASN A 228 16.02 13.55 3.57
N LEU A 229 16.50 14.67 4.12
CA LEU A 229 17.91 14.82 4.51
C LEU A 229 18.30 13.77 5.56
N ARG A 230 17.48 13.61 6.60
CA ARG A 230 17.73 12.63 7.66
C ARG A 230 17.77 11.21 7.12
N GLY A 231 16.81 10.84 6.26
CA GLY A 231 16.79 9.55 5.60
C GLY A 231 18.03 9.31 4.73
N LEU A 232 18.49 10.32 3.99
CA LEU A 232 19.73 10.21 3.22
C LEU A 232 20.95 9.97 4.13
N LEU A 233 21.12 10.77 5.18
CA LEU A 233 22.24 10.66 6.12
C LEU A 233 22.32 9.30 6.84
N GLN A 234 21.19 8.61 7.00
CA GLN A 234 21.12 7.28 7.60
C GLN A 234 21.42 6.15 6.61
N ASN A 235 21.11 6.35 5.33
CA ASN A 235 21.05 5.28 4.33
C ASN A 235 22.18 5.35 3.28
N THR A 236 23.09 6.31 3.37
CA THR A 236 24.21 6.42 2.41
C THR A 236 25.55 6.68 3.09
N THR A 237 26.60 6.08 2.53
CA THR A 237 28.00 6.38 2.83
C THR A 237 28.58 7.43 1.89
N ALA A 238 27.84 7.86 0.86
CA ALA A 238 28.33 8.83 -0.13
C ALA A 238 28.74 10.17 0.51
N ILE A 239 28.12 10.53 1.64
CA ILE A 239 28.47 11.75 2.37
C ILE A 239 29.77 11.65 3.20
N ASP A 240 30.30 10.43 3.39
CA ASP A 240 31.50 10.21 4.21
C ASP A 240 32.75 10.86 3.60
N ALA A 241 32.75 11.10 2.29
CA ALA A 241 33.77 11.85 1.57
C ALA A 241 33.81 13.36 1.94
N TYR A 242 32.74 13.88 2.58
CA TYR A 242 32.60 15.29 2.96
C TYR A 242 32.37 15.38 4.48
N PRO A 243 33.39 15.08 5.31
CA PRO A 243 33.21 14.89 6.74
C PRO A 243 32.67 16.14 7.45
N TYR A 244 33.09 17.33 7.03
CA TYR A 244 32.62 18.57 7.65
C TYR A 244 31.20 18.93 7.20
N LEU A 245 30.86 18.71 5.93
CA LEU A 245 29.48 18.85 5.47
C LEU A 245 28.56 17.86 6.20
N LYS A 246 28.99 16.61 6.39
CA LYS A 246 28.26 15.59 7.15
C LYS A 246 27.99 16.05 8.59
N GLU A 247 29.00 16.58 9.27
CA GLU A 247 28.88 17.13 10.62
C GLU A 247 27.83 18.26 10.69
N VAL A 248 27.94 19.24 9.80
CA VAL A 248 27.00 20.37 9.72
C VAL A 248 25.57 19.90 9.47
N LEU A 249 25.37 18.98 8.52
CA LEU A 249 24.02 18.49 8.19
C LEU A 249 23.41 17.62 9.28
N LYS A 250 24.23 16.88 10.04
CA LYS A 250 23.78 16.18 11.25
C LYS A 250 23.34 17.17 12.33
N GLY A 251 24.18 18.14 12.67
CA GLY A 251 23.84 19.18 13.64
C GLY A 251 22.57 19.95 13.24
N LEU A 252 22.40 20.23 11.94
CA LEU A 252 21.19 20.82 11.39
C LEU A 252 19.94 19.95 11.64
N CYS A 253 20.03 18.62 11.44
CA CYS A 253 18.91 17.70 11.67
C CYS A 253 18.53 17.51 13.15
N GLU A 254 19.45 17.86 14.07
CA GLU A 254 19.31 17.76 15.52
C GLU A 254 18.74 19.03 16.16
N LEU A 255 18.67 20.14 15.42
CA LEU A 255 18.08 21.38 15.91
C LEU A 255 16.61 21.18 16.33
N PRO A 256 16.16 21.73 17.48
CA PRO A 256 14.81 21.51 18.00
C PRO A 256 13.69 21.86 17.02
N GLN A 257 13.86 22.90 16.19
CA GLN A 257 12.87 23.30 15.19
C GLN A 257 12.68 22.28 14.05
N PHE A 258 13.63 21.37 13.85
CA PHE A 258 13.60 20.31 12.83
C PHE A 258 13.47 18.91 13.44
N ALA A 259 13.18 18.81 14.74
CA ALA A 259 12.96 17.55 15.41
C ALA A 259 11.86 16.72 14.69
N PRO A 260 12.03 15.39 14.60
CA PRO A 260 11.05 14.52 13.95
C PRO A 260 9.67 14.72 14.58
N ARG A 261 8.66 14.98 13.74
CA ARG A 261 7.26 15.03 14.20
C ARG A 261 6.67 13.63 14.11
N GLU A 262 5.98 13.17 15.15
CA GLU A 262 5.24 11.92 15.08
C GLU A 262 4.20 11.96 13.94
N VAL A 263 4.38 11.10 12.94
CA VAL A 263 3.42 10.95 11.86
C VAL A 263 2.23 10.16 12.39
N LYS A 264 1.13 10.86 12.69
CA LYS A 264 -0.14 10.19 13.03
C LYS A 264 -0.56 9.28 11.87
N VAL A 265 -0.70 7.99 12.15
CA VAL A 265 -1.22 7.00 11.20
C VAL A 265 -2.63 7.44 10.79
N THR A 266 -2.76 7.94 9.56
CA THR A 266 -4.03 8.41 9.02
C THR A 266 -4.79 7.21 8.45
N LYS A 267 -6.00 6.96 8.99
CA LYS A 267 -6.97 6.04 8.40
C LYS A 267 -7.30 6.54 6.99
N ARG A 268 -7.30 5.68 5.97
CA ARG A 268 -7.76 6.10 4.63
C ARG A 268 -9.26 6.33 4.67
N ALA A 269 -9.72 7.35 3.96
CA ALA A 269 -11.13 7.70 3.81
C ALA A 269 -11.76 7.16 2.51
N ASP A 270 -10.97 6.53 1.63
CA ASP A 270 -11.37 6.14 0.27
C ASP A 270 -12.00 4.73 0.16
N GLY A 271 -11.90 3.90 1.21
CA GLY A 271 -12.51 2.57 1.27
C GLY A 271 -11.77 1.45 0.53
N TYR A 272 -10.56 1.69 -0.01
CA TYR A 272 -9.84 0.68 -0.81
C TYR A 272 -8.79 -0.12 -0.01
N LYS A 273 -8.58 -1.38 -0.40
CA LYS A 273 -7.56 -2.27 0.19
C LYS A 273 -6.16 -1.71 -0.06
N THR A 274 -5.34 -1.66 0.99
CA THR A 274 -3.96 -1.15 0.92
C THR A 274 -2.91 -2.26 0.86
N ALA A 275 -3.34 -3.50 1.04
CA ALA A 275 -2.51 -4.67 1.11
C ALA A 275 -2.14 -5.14 -0.30
N GLU A 276 -0.83 -5.13 -0.61
CA GLU A 276 -0.23 -5.66 -1.85
C GLU A 276 -0.37 -7.19 -1.98
N SER A 277 -0.57 -7.91 -0.88
CA SER A 277 -0.76 -9.37 -0.86
C SER A 277 -2.13 -9.77 -0.31
N ASN A 278 -2.58 -10.97 -0.69
CA ASN A 278 -3.74 -11.61 -0.08
C ASN A 278 -3.41 -12.28 1.27
N VAL A 279 -2.14 -12.66 1.47
CA VAL A 279 -1.68 -13.32 2.70
C VAL A 279 -0.37 -12.66 3.15
N TYR A 280 -0.30 -12.28 4.42
CA TYR A 280 0.89 -11.71 5.05
C TYR A 280 1.45 -12.68 6.08
N THR A 281 2.77 -12.64 6.25
CA THR A 281 3.43 -13.28 7.39
C THR A 281 2.97 -12.58 8.67
N PRO A 282 2.65 -13.32 9.75
CA PRO A 282 2.29 -12.73 11.04
C PRO A 282 3.34 -11.74 11.53
N HIS A 283 2.91 -10.63 12.13
CA HIS A 283 3.85 -9.64 12.62
C HIS A 283 4.57 -10.20 13.87
N PRO A 284 5.89 -10.02 14.03
CA PRO A 284 6.63 -10.60 15.16
C PRO A 284 6.15 -10.15 16.56
N GLN A 285 5.45 -9.01 16.63
CA GLN A 285 4.88 -8.49 17.88
C GLN A 285 3.45 -8.95 18.13
N ASP A 286 2.80 -9.60 17.16
CA ASP A 286 1.49 -10.19 17.37
C ASP A 286 1.67 -11.39 18.33
N GLY A 287 0.99 -11.34 19.47
CA GLY A 287 0.97 -12.45 20.41
C GLY A 287 0.20 -13.67 19.87
N PRO A 288 0.22 -14.80 20.59
CA PRO A 288 -0.63 -15.94 20.23
C PRO A 288 -2.11 -15.52 20.23
N ALA A 289 -2.93 -16.25 19.47
CA ALA A 289 -4.37 -16.04 19.47
C ALA A 289 -4.91 -16.06 20.92
N THR A 290 -5.64 -15.02 21.31
CA THR A 290 -6.19 -14.90 22.67
C THR A 290 -7.26 -15.95 22.92
N PHE A 291 -7.62 -16.22 24.17
CA PHE A 291 -8.78 -17.05 24.50
C PHE A 291 -10.08 -16.22 24.47
N SER A 292 -11.23 -16.90 24.38
CA SER A 292 -12.53 -16.27 24.53
C SER A 292 -12.61 -15.54 25.88
N LYS A 293 -13.30 -14.40 25.94
CA LYS A 293 -13.62 -13.75 27.23
C LYS A 293 -14.53 -14.61 28.14
N TYR A 294 -15.13 -15.66 27.58
CA TYR A 294 -15.97 -16.64 28.25
C TYR A 294 -15.26 -17.99 28.47
N ASP A 295 -13.94 -18.04 28.26
CA ASP A 295 -13.16 -19.26 28.49
C ASP A 295 -13.35 -19.76 29.93
N GLY A 296 -13.58 -21.07 30.08
CA GLY A 296 -13.87 -21.71 31.38
C GLY A 296 -15.31 -21.54 31.91
N THR A 297 -16.23 -20.87 31.20
CA THR A 297 -17.62 -20.68 31.68
C THR A 297 -18.57 -21.86 31.38
N GLY A 298 -18.11 -22.85 30.62
CA GLY A 298 -18.88 -24.06 30.29
C GLY A 298 -18.36 -24.75 29.02
N PRO A 299 -18.87 -25.94 28.67
CA PRO A 299 -18.54 -26.60 27.42
C PRO A 299 -19.14 -25.86 26.22
N LEU A 300 -18.59 -26.09 25.02
CA LEU A 300 -19.18 -25.62 23.77
C LEU A 300 -20.53 -26.30 23.53
N VAL A 301 -21.58 -25.50 23.36
CA VAL A 301 -22.90 -25.95 22.89
C VAL A 301 -23.11 -25.46 21.47
N VAL A 302 -23.42 -26.38 20.55
CA VAL A 302 -23.75 -26.05 19.16
C VAL A 302 -25.26 -26.02 19.00
N ARG A 303 -25.80 -24.94 18.43
CA ARG A 303 -27.20 -24.83 18.05
C ARG A 303 -27.35 -24.93 16.55
N VAL A 304 -28.24 -25.79 16.07
CA VAL A 304 -28.51 -25.98 14.65
C VAL A 304 -29.98 -25.73 14.38
N PHE A 305 -30.27 -24.78 13.49
CA PHE A 305 -31.62 -24.39 13.14
C PHE A 305 -31.94 -24.76 11.69
N SER A 306 -33.18 -25.14 11.41
CA SER A 306 -33.75 -25.02 10.08
C SER A 306 -34.86 -23.96 10.07
N PHE A 307 -34.90 -23.12 9.04
CA PHE A 307 -35.84 -22.00 8.98
C PHE A 307 -36.39 -21.71 7.58
N SER A 308 -37.48 -20.94 7.53
CA SER A 308 -38.01 -20.32 6.31
C SER A 308 -37.50 -18.90 6.13
N TYR A 309 -36.92 -18.58 4.96
CA TYR A 309 -36.57 -17.20 4.60
C TYR A 309 -37.78 -16.25 4.60
N ARG A 310 -39.01 -16.76 4.43
CA ARG A 310 -40.23 -15.94 4.50
C ARG A 310 -40.54 -15.47 5.93
N LYS A 311 -39.96 -16.12 6.94
CA LYS A 311 -40.15 -15.82 8.37
C LYS A 311 -38.91 -15.20 9.01
N GLY A 312 -37.89 -14.85 8.21
CA GLY A 312 -36.63 -14.25 8.68
C GLY A 312 -35.64 -15.28 9.25
N ILE A 313 -34.41 -14.85 9.47
CA ILE A 313 -33.33 -15.69 10.03
C ILE A 313 -33.58 -15.84 11.55
N PRO A 314 -33.32 -17.01 12.17
CA PRO A 314 -33.45 -17.18 13.63
C PRO A 314 -32.52 -16.22 14.39
N GLU A 315 -33.01 -15.69 15.52
CA GLU A 315 -32.21 -14.81 16.40
C GLU A 315 -31.18 -15.61 17.21
N ASP A 316 -30.04 -14.99 17.50
CA ASP A 316 -29.01 -15.55 18.39
C ASP A 316 -29.17 -15.00 19.81
N GLU A 317 -29.56 -15.88 20.72
CA GLU A 317 -29.76 -15.55 22.13
C GLU A 317 -28.45 -15.53 22.94
N SER A 318 -27.31 -15.94 22.36
CA SER A 318 -26.01 -15.91 23.08
C SER A 318 -25.34 -14.55 23.10
N GLY A 319 -25.84 -13.58 22.33
CA GLY A 319 -25.25 -12.23 22.23
C GLY A 319 -24.00 -12.16 21.35
N ASN A 320 -23.68 -13.23 20.60
CA ASN A 320 -22.61 -13.23 19.60
C ASN A 320 -23.04 -12.56 18.28
N GLY A 321 -24.33 -12.21 18.16
CA GLY A 321 -24.88 -11.49 17.01
C GLY A 321 -25.21 -12.39 15.83
N GLY A 322 -25.25 -13.71 16.03
CA GLY A 322 -25.60 -14.68 14.99
C GLY A 322 -24.65 -15.85 14.88
N GLY A 323 -24.79 -16.58 13.78
CA GLY A 323 -23.92 -17.68 13.40
C GLY A 323 -23.94 -17.88 11.88
N TYR A 324 -23.60 -19.07 11.44
CA TYR A 324 -23.66 -19.40 10.02
C TYR A 324 -25.09 -19.47 9.53
N VAL A 325 -25.34 -18.92 8.35
CA VAL A 325 -26.62 -19.03 7.65
C VAL A 325 -26.34 -19.57 6.26
N PHE A 326 -26.79 -20.78 5.99
CA PHE A 326 -26.66 -21.42 4.70
C PHE A 326 -27.98 -21.42 3.95
N ASP A 327 -27.94 -21.01 2.68
CA ASP A 327 -29.10 -20.99 1.80
C ASP A 327 -29.22 -22.32 1.04
N CYS A 328 -30.20 -23.14 1.40
CA CYS A 328 -30.48 -24.41 0.73
C CYS A 328 -31.44 -24.26 -0.46
N ARG A 329 -31.76 -23.05 -0.92
CA ARG A 329 -32.76 -22.86 -2.00
C ARG A 329 -32.27 -23.30 -3.38
N SER A 330 -30.95 -23.40 -3.59
CA SER A 330 -30.37 -23.84 -4.86
C SER A 330 -30.63 -25.32 -5.14
N THR A 331 -30.72 -26.16 -4.11
CA THR A 331 -30.82 -27.61 -4.29
C THR A 331 -32.20 -28.08 -4.76
N HIS A 332 -32.25 -29.25 -5.40
CA HIS A 332 -33.46 -29.83 -5.96
C HIS A 332 -34.63 -29.82 -4.97
N ASN A 333 -35.79 -29.32 -5.40
CA ASN A 333 -36.88 -28.90 -4.52
C ASN A 333 -38.00 -29.93 -4.43
N PRO A 334 -38.13 -30.70 -3.31
CA PRO A 334 -39.14 -31.74 -3.18
C PRO A 334 -40.56 -31.16 -3.17
N GLY A 335 -40.75 -29.93 -2.67
CA GLY A 335 -42.05 -29.28 -2.57
C GLY A 335 -42.74 -28.97 -3.92
N ARG A 336 -42.08 -29.23 -5.06
CA ARG A 336 -42.70 -29.17 -6.40
C ARG A 336 -43.48 -30.43 -6.77
N TYR A 337 -43.31 -31.52 -6.04
CA TYR A 337 -43.92 -32.81 -6.37
C TYR A 337 -44.98 -33.16 -5.32
N GLU A 338 -46.18 -33.51 -5.78
CA GLU A 338 -47.34 -33.81 -4.92
C GLU A 338 -47.03 -34.83 -3.80
N PRO A 339 -46.29 -35.94 -4.06
CA PRO A 339 -45.99 -36.93 -3.03
C PRO A 339 -45.19 -36.39 -1.83
N TYR A 340 -44.41 -35.32 -2.01
CA TYR A 340 -43.51 -34.80 -0.98
C TYR A 340 -44.04 -33.53 -0.29
N LYS A 341 -45.11 -32.91 -0.80
CA LYS A 341 -45.61 -31.62 -0.31
C LYS A 341 -45.96 -31.60 1.17
N GLN A 342 -46.49 -32.70 1.70
CA GLN A 342 -46.89 -32.84 3.12
C GLN A 342 -45.81 -33.48 4.00
N LEU A 343 -44.70 -33.93 3.40
CA LEU A 343 -43.57 -34.53 4.10
C LEU A 343 -42.55 -33.46 4.49
N THR A 344 -41.60 -33.81 5.35
CA THR A 344 -40.52 -32.96 5.84
C THR A 344 -39.17 -33.54 5.43
N GLY A 345 -38.09 -32.78 5.67
CA GLY A 345 -36.73 -33.26 5.44
C GLY A 345 -36.27 -34.40 6.36
N LEU A 346 -37.10 -34.81 7.33
CA LEU A 346 -36.85 -35.97 8.19
C LEU A 346 -37.45 -37.26 7.64
N ASP A 347 -38.33 -37.17 6.63
CA ASP A 347 -39.04 -38.32 6.11
C ASP A 347 -38.25 -39.03 5.01
N GLU A 348 -38.16 -40.35 5.09
CA GLU A 348 -37.35 -41.19 4.18
C GLU A 348 -37.61 -40.89 2.68
N PRO A 349 -38.86 -40.71 2.19
CA PRO A 349 -39.08 -40.39 0.78
C PRO A 349 -38.46 -39.05 0.34
N VAL A 350 -38.41 -38.07 1.24
CA VAL A 350 -37.79 -36.76 0.98
C VAL A 350 -36.28 -36.86 1.06
N ILE A 351 -35.75 -37.62 2.02
CA ILE A 351 -34.31 -37.90 2.15
C ILE A 351 -33.78 -38.53 0.86
N ARG A 352 -34.39 -39.64 0.43
CA ARG A 352 -34.01 -40.33 -0.81
C ARG A 352 -34.08 -39.41 -2.03
N PHE A 353 -35.15 -38.60 -2.12
CA PHE A 353 -35.29 -37.63 -3.21
C PHE A 353 -34.16 -36.59 -3.21
N LEU A 354 -33.78 -36.06 -2.04
CA LEU A 354 -32.72 -35.06 -1.94
C LEU A 354 -31.34 -35.66 -2.26
N GLU A 355 -31.14 -36.94 -1.95
CA GLU A 355 -29.86 -37.64 -2.16
C GLU A 355 -29.69 -38.23 -3.57
N ASP A 356 -30.78 -38.40 -4.34
CA ASP A 356 -30.82 -39.14 -5.61
C ASP A 356 -29.80 -38.61 -6.64
N ASP A 357 -29.65 -37.28 -6.76
CA ASP A 357 -28.71 -36.65 -7.68
C ASP A 357 -27.36 -36.27 -7.02
N GLY A 358 -27.22 -36.48 -5.71
CA GLY A 358 -26.04 -36.14 -4.93
C GLY A 358 -25.75 -34.64 -4.77
N GLU A 359 -26.65 -33.75 -5.19
CA GLU A 359 -26.45 -32.30 -5.10
C GLU A 359 -26.43 -31.86 -3.63
N ILE A 360 -27.41 -32.31 -2.84
CA ILE A 360 -27.53 -31.95 -1.42
C ILE A 360 -26.32 -32.46 -0.61
N THR A 361 -25.78 -33.62 -0.96
CA THR A 361 -24.67 -34.24 -0.24
C THR A 361 -23.38 -33.49 -0.54
N THR A 362 -23.16 -33.10 -1.80
CA THR A 362 -22.01 -32.26 -2.20
C THR A 362 -22.02 -30.90 -1.47
N PHE A 363 -23.19 -30.28 -1.37
CA PHE A 363 -23.38 -29.06 -0.59
C PHE A 363 -23.04 -29.28 0.90
N LEU A 364 -23.59 -30.32 1.52
CA LEU A 364 -23.34 -30.64 2.92
C LEU A 364 -21.87 -30.96 3.21
N GLN A 365 -21.16 -31.65 2.32
CA GLN A 365 -19.72 -31.92 2.49
C GLN A 365 -18.89 -30.64 2.58
N SER A 366 -19.25 -29.60 1.83
CA SER A 366 -18.60 -28.30 1.92
C SER A 366 -18.90 -27.61 3.26
N VAL A 367 -20.14 -27.74 3.73
CA VAL A 367 -20.57 -27.22 5.04
C VAL A 367 -19.87 -27.94 6.19
N TYR A 368 -19.71 -29.27 6.12
CA TYR A 368 -19.01 -30.05 7.15
C TYR A 368 -17.56 -29.61 7.31
N ARG A 369 -16.83 -29.41 6.20
CA ARG A 369 -15.43 -28.93 6.27
C ARG A 369 -15.32 -27.58 6.96
N LEU A 370 -16.27 -26.67 6.71
CA LEU A 370 -16.32 -25.36 7.35
C LEU A 370 -16.68 -25.47 8.83
N ALA A 371 -17.69 -26.27 9.16
CA ALA A 371 -18.16 -26.49 10.51
C ALA A 371 -17.08 -27.15 11.38
N ASP A 372 -16.41 -28.18 10.87
CA ASP A 372 -15.33 -28.89 11.55
C ASP A 372 -14.17 -27.97 11.93
N ALA A 373 -13.69 -27.18 10.95
CA ALA A 373 -12.61 -26.21 11.19
C ALA A 373 -12.98 -25.18 12.27
N HIS A 374 -14.26 -24.77 12.32
CA HIS A 374 -14.75 -23.84 13.32
C HIS A 374 -14.98 -24.46 14.68
N VAL A 375 -15.59 -25.64 14.76
CA VAL A 375 -15.80 -26.36 16.03
C VAL A 375 -14.45 -26.62 16.70
N GLU A 376 -13.46 -27.11 15.94
CA GLU A 376 -12.09 -27.33 16.46
C GLU A 376 -11.48 -26.05 17.01
N ARG A 377 -11.59 -24.94 16.26
CA ARG A 377 -11.02 -23.67 16.70
C ARG A 377 -11.77 -23.07 17.90
N TYR A 378 -13.08 -23.28 17.98
CA TYR A 378 -13.91 -22.82 19.08
C TYR A 378 -13.59 -23.58 20.37
N LEU A 379 -13.40 -24.90 20.27
CA LEU A 379 -12.94 -25.73 21.38
C LEU A 379 -11.54 -25.30 21.85
N GLN A 380 -10.60 -25.09 20.93
CA GLN A 380 -9.24 -24.62 21.26
C GLN A 380 -9.22 -23.25 21.96
N ARG A 381 -10.17 -22.37 21.64
CA ARG A 381 -10.23 -21.00 22.17
C ARG A 381 -11.20 -20.83 23.34
N GLY A 382 -11.85 -21.90 23.81
CA GLY A 382 -12.76 -21.85 24.95
C GLY A 382 -14.08 -21.13 24.68
N PHE A 383 -14.61 -21.20 23.46
CA PHE A 383 -15.94 -20.66 23.17
C PHE A 383 -17.03 -21.62 23.67
N THR A 384 -18.14 -21.06 24.14
CA THR A 384 -19.23 -21.82 24.76
C THR A 384 -20.49 -21.91 23.90
N SER A 385 -20.56 -21.15 22.80
CA SER A 385 -21.73 -21.09 21.92
C SER A 385 -21.30 -20.99 20.46
N LEU A 386 -21.88 -21.83 19.60
CA LEU A 386 -21.78 -21.73 18.14
C LEU A 386 -23.16 -22.04 17.53
N MET A 387 -23.51 -21.34 16.47
CA MET A 387 -24.82 -21.46 15.82
C MET A 387 -24.67 -21.69 14.32
N PHE A 388 -25.44 -22.63 13.78
CA PHE A 388 -25.61 -22.89 12.37
C PHE A 388 -27.11 -22.85 12.02
N SER A 389 -27.47 -22.24 10.91
CA SER A 389 -28.86 -22.10 10.46
C SER A 389 -28.96 -22.43 8.98
N PHE A 390 -29.92 -23.29 8.62
CA PHE A 390 -30.20 -23.66 7.24
C PHE A 390 -31.53 -23.10 6.80
N GLY A 391 -31.53 -22.31 5.74
CA GLY A 391 -32.71 -21.63 5.22
C GLY A 391 -33.21 -22.27 3.94
N CYS A 392 -34.51 -22.51 3.83
CA CYS A 392 -35.15 -22.72 2.54
C CYS A 392 -36.41 -21.84 2.41
N THR A 393 -37.14 -21.93 1.28
CA THR A 393 -38.31 -21.08 1.09
C THR A 393 -39.41 -21.37 2.11
N GLY A 394 -39.67 -22.65 2.41
CA GLY A 394 -40.76 -23.08 3.29
C GLY A 394 -40.36 -23.48 4.71
N GLY A 395 -39.07 -23.74 4.97
CA GLY A 395 -38.62 -24.27 6.27
C GLY A 395 -39.03 -25.72 6.53
N GLN A 396 -39.26 -26.52 5.48
CA GLN A 396 -39.91 -27.84 5.59
C GLN A 396 -39.06 -29.01 5.09
N HIS A 397 -38.44 -28.90 3.91
CA HIS A 397 -37.69 -30.02 3.29
C HIS A 397 -36.19 -29.86 3.41
N ARG A 398 -35.58 -29.13 2.46
CA ARG A 398 -34.13 -28.99 2.29
C ARG A 398 -33.42 -28.46 3.54
N SER A 399 -33.96 -27.42 4.16
CA SER A 399 -33.38 -26.85 5.38
C SER A 399 -33.45 -27.80 6.57
N VAL A 400 -34.54 -28.56 6.69
CA VAL A 400 -34.76 -29.51 7.78
C VAL A 400 -33.75 -30.65 7.66
N TYR A 401 -33.67 -31.25 6.47
CA TYR A 401 -32.68 -32.28 6.15
C TYR A 401 -31.25 -31.81 6.46
N SER A 402 -30.83 -30.64 5.92
CA SER A 402 -29.47 -30.15 6.12
C SER A 402 -29.14 -29.83 7.58
N ALA A 403 -30.10 -29.30 8.34
CA ALA A 403 -29.91 -28.99 9.76
C ALA A 403 -29.74 -30.27 10.59
N GLN A 404 -30.57 -31.30 10.34
CA GLN A 404 -30.49 -32.58 11.02
C GLN A 404 -29.13 -33.23 10.78
N HIS A 405 -28.72 -33.33 9.51
CA HIS A 405 -27.47 -33.96 9.10
C HIS A 405 -26.22 -33.26 9.66
N LEU A 406 -26.17 -31.92 9.67
CA LEU A 406 -25.04 -31.22 10.30
C LEU A 406 -24.99 -31.47 11.80
N ALA A 407 -26.14 -31.48 12.47
CA ALA A 407 -26.20 -31.68 13.92
C ALA A 407 -25.68 -33.06 14.31
N GLU A 408 -26.10 -34.10 13.58
CA GLU A 408 -25.63 -35.47 13.75
C GLU A 408 -24.14 -35.59 13.49
N HIS A 409 -23.64 -35.06 12.36
CA HIS A 409 -22.21 -35.05 12.02
C HIS A 409 -21.35 -34.42 13.13
N ILE A 410 -21.73 -33.23 13.61
CA ILE A 410 -20.99 -32.54 14.69
C ILE A 410 -21.03 -33.37 15.98
N HIS A 411 -22.20 -33.89 16.34
CA HIS A 411 -22.38 -34.65 17.56
C HIS A 411 -21.57 -35.95 17.55
N GLU A 412 -21.64 -36.72 16.45
CA GLU A 412 -20.90 -37.97 16.29
C GLU A 412 -19.38 -37.76 16.27
N LYS A 413 -18.91 -36.69 15.61
CA LYS A 413 -17.48 -36.43 15.46
C LYS A 413 -16.83 -35.87 16.72
N TYR A 414 -17.51 -34.96 17.43
CA TYR A 414 -16.92 -34.21 18.54
C TYR A 414 -17.49 -34.59 19.91
N GLY A 415 -18.60 -35.33 19.98
CA GLY A 415 -19.24 -35.74 21.23
C GLY A 415 -19.84 -34.60 22.05
N ILE A 416 -19.96 -33.39 21.48
CA ILE A 416 -20.45 -32.19 22.17
C ILE A 416 -21.97 -32.11 22.17
N GLU A 417 -22.51 -31.26 23.05
CA GLU A 417 -23.95 -30.99 23.09
C GLU A 417 -24.39 -30.26 21.83
N VAL A 418 -25.40 -30.80 21.13
CA VAL A 418 -26.01 -30.17 19.97
C VAL A 418 -27.51 -30.00 20.19
N ARG A 419 -28.02 -28.79 20.02
CA ARG A 419 -29.45 -28.45 20.12
C ARG A 419 -30.01 -28.15 18.75
N ILE A 420 -30.97 -28.94 18.31
CA ILE A 420 -31.60 -28.83 16.99
C ILE A 420 -32.96 -28.15 17.15
N CYS A 421 -33.26 -27.18 16.29
CA CYS A 421 -34.56 -26.52 16.24
C CYS A 421 -35.04 -26.37 14.80
N HIS A 422 -36.05 -27.14 14.41
CA HIS A 422 -36.75 -26.98 13.14
C HIS A 422 -37.93 -26.02 13.33
N ARG A 423 -37.68 -24.73 13.12
CA ARG A 423 -38.56 -23.65 13.56
C ARG A 423 -39.97 -23.76 13.00
N GLU A 424 -40.14 -23.90 11.69
CA GLU A 424 -41.46 -23.98 11.07
C GLU A 424 -42.15 -25.33 11.29
N GLN A 425 -41.39 -26.37 11.65
CA GLN A 425 -41.96 -27.67 12.01
C GLN A 425 -42.29 -27.75 13.52
N ASN A 426 -41.89 -26.76 14.31
CA ASN A 426 -41.99 -26.73 15.78
C ASN A 426 -41.35 -27.96 16.46
N ILE A 427 -40.25 -28.47 15.89
CA ILE A 427 -39.52 -29.63 16.41
C ILE A 427 -38.24 -29.13 17.09
N ASN A 428 -38.03 -29.52 18.34
CA ASN A 428 -36.78 -29.29 19.07
C ASN A 428 -36.18 -30.63 19.51
N GLN A 429 -34.89 -30.82 19.29
CA GLN A 429 -34.17 -32.02 19.71
C GLN A 429 -32.88 -31.63 20.45
N LEU A 430 -32.47 -32.49 21.39
CA LEU A 430 -31.23 -32.33 22.14
C LEU A 430 -30.39 -33.60 21.97
N LEU A 431 -29.25 -33.47 21.30
CA LEU A 431 -28.19 -34.47 21.28
C LEU A 431 -27.29 -34.20 22.49
N ARG A 432 -27.45 -35.02 23.54
CA ARG A 432 -26.68 -34.88 24.79
C ARG A 432 -25.22 -35.25 24.56
N PRO A 433 -24.26 -34.59 25.21
CA PRO A 433 -22.85 -34.89 25.02
C PRO A 433 -22.56 -36.35 25.35
N MET A 434 -21.70 -37.00 24.55
CA MET A 434 -21.30 -38.37 24.80
C MET A 434 -20.49 -38.40 26.10
N GLN A 435 -20.90 -39.22 27.07
CA GLN A 435 -20.09 -39.44 28.26
C GLN A 435 -18.76 -40.08 27.84
N TYR A 436 -17.65 -39.41 28.14
CA TYR A 436 -16.34 -40.04 28.05
C TYR A 436 -16.33 -41.23 29.01
N VAL A 437 -16.54 -42.44 28.47
CA VAL A 437 -16.12 -43.65 29.16
C VAL A 437 -14.60 -43.61 29.13
N GLU A 438 -13.96 -43.37 30.27
CA GLU A 438 -12.52 -43.54 30.43
C GLU A 438 -12.14 -44.91 29.85
N LYS A 439 -11.43 -44.92 28.71
CA LYS A 439 -10.64 -46.09 28.33
C LYS A 439 -9.58 -46.24 29.43
N LYS A 440 -9.88 -47.09 30.42
CA LYS A 440 -8.90 -47.58 31.39
C LYS A 440 -7.68 -48.06 30.60
N ARG A 441 -6.54 -47.44 30.90
CA ARG A 441 -5.21 -47.82 30.40
C ARG A 441 -4.84 -49.23 30.82
#